data_AF-A0A8H4U767-F1
#
_entry.id   AF-A0A8H4U767-F1
#
_cell.length_a   1.000
_cell.length_b   1.000
_cell.length_c   1.000
_cell.angle_alpha   90.00
_cell.angle_beta   90.00
_cell.angle_gamma   90.00
#
_symmetry.space_group_name_H-M   'P 1'
#
loop_
_entity.id
_entity.type
_entity.pdbx_description
1 polymer ?
#
loop_
_entity_poly.entity_id
_entity_poly.type
_entity_poly.pdbx_seq_one_letter_code
_entity_poly.pdbx_strand_id
1 'polypeptide(L)'
;MPPSTRWKAPIHHFSYRSLVIPPILLAAATIVVLFIHSDVNAALLWSQCHSHARIPAISRIPGIGTPLCYIVSFFRAALHSLRSTAVMAVVIAFVGGLLTVSTVEAARICNAPNVLIAYPTGPWLIFDLVGGAVVWELVIIPAFLHRARSVLNAKKRDDGNGEVRSIFTSRHLPDSELVAIPISVAVGYFVPSILMLFYTTPATIGIWLFFPVYVTIIRQITRKIVISIRRADPTTVHLASNRRSLVLVYLLPIICSILAHIFFIWSLTQPDDRKEMTRSIIVFIEVDTQFIFWTVLYWMLVEVGWRVPFTTAVTTLVVGPGAGTCVGWMYREKLIHHDSEDEGEDESAAQPADEETPLLQ
;
A
#
# COMPACT_ATOMS: atom_id res chain seq x y z
N MET A 1 3.08 -40.71 -1.09
CA MET A 1 3.31 -39.51 -0.25
C MET A 1 1.96 -39.10 0.33
N PRO A 2 1.82 -38.87 1.64
CA PRO A 2 0.58 -38.35 2.18
C PRO A 2 0.36 -36.93 1.64
N PRO A 3 -0.88 -36.52 1.33
CA PRO A 3 -1.15 -35.17 0.87
C PRO A 3 -0.78 -34.21 2.00
N SER A 4 0.19 -33.32 1.76
CA SER A 4 0.48 -32.26 2.70
C SER A 4 -0.82 -31.47 2.90
N THR A 5 -1.37 -31.47 4.11
CA THR A 5 -2.54 -30.66 4.47
C THR A 5 -2.21 -29.20 4.22
N ARG A 6 -2.53 -28.72 3.01
CA ARG A 6 -2.39 -27.32 2.61
C ARG A 6 -3.25 -26.51 3.57
N TRP A 7 -2.60 -25.75 4.45
CA TRP A 7 -3.27 -24.78 5.29
C TRP A 7 -3.96 -23.76 4.38
N LYS A 8 -5.28 -23.88 4.26
CA LYS A 8 -6.10 -22.93 3.50
C LYS A 8 -6.14 -21.60 4.25
N ALA A 9 -6.02 -20.51 3.50
CA ALA A 9 -5.94 -19.18 4.08
C ALA A 9 -7.22 -18.80 4.87
N PRO A 10 -7.12 -17.95 5.92
CA PRO A 10 -8.25 -17.56 6.77
C PRO A 10 -9.47 -17.03 6.00
N ILE A 11 -9.25 -16.34 4.87
CA ILE A 11 -10.31 -15.81 4.01
C ILE A 11 -11.31 -16.87 3.53
N HIS A 12 -10.91 -18.14 3.44
CA HIS A 12 -11.76 -19.25 3.01
C HIS A 12 -12.65 -19.79 4.15
N HIS A 13 -12.20 -19.66 5.39
CA HIS A 13 -12.86 -20.25 6.56
C HIS A 13 -13.76 -19.27 7.30
N PHE A 14 -13.31 -18.03 7.48
CA PHE A 14 -13.99 -17.07 8.33
C PHE A 14 -14.98 -16.20 7.56
N SER A 15 -16.03 -15.75 8.25
CA SER A 15 -16.99 -14.79 7.69
C SER A 15 -16.36 -13.40 7.55
N TYR A 16 -16.86 -12.58 6.62
CA TYR A 16 -16.40 -11.19 6.48
C TYR A 16 -16.50 -10.42 7.80
N ARG A 17 -17.60 -10.61 8.56
CA ARG A 17 -17.79 -9.97 9.86
C ARG A 17 -16.66 -10.32 10.83
N SER A 18 -16.26 -11.59 10.89
CA SER A 18 -15.16 -12.04 11.73
C SER A 18 -13.80 -11.47 11.29
N LEU A 19 -13.57 -11.33 9.99
CA LEU A 19 -12.32 -10.82 9.42
C LEU A 19 -12.13 -9.31 9.59
N VAL A 20 -13.18 -8.55 9.87
CA VAL A 20 -13.09 -7.09 10.11
C VAL A 20 -12.89 -6.77 11.60
N ILE A 21 -13.11 -7.72 12.50
CA ILE A 21 -12.88 -7.51 13.94
C ILE A 21 -11.43 -7.10 14.24
N PRO A 22 -10.38 -7.80 13.75
CA PRO A 22 -9.01 -7.44 14.08
C PRO A 22 -8.61 -6.02 13.61
N PRO A 23 -8.92 -5.56 12.39
CA PRO A 23 -8.68 -4.17 11.99
C PRO A 23 -9.41 -3.14 12.87
N ILE A 24 -10.65 -3.41 13.30
CA ILE A 24 -11.36 -2.50 14.23
C ILE A 24 -10.66 -2.42 15.58
N LEU A 25 -10.20 -3.56 16.10
CA LEU A 25 -9.44 -3.61 17.36
C LEU A 25 -8.09 -2.90 17.23
N LEU A 26 -7.41 -3.04 16.08
CA LEU A 26 -6.19 -2.29 15.78
C LEU A 26 -6.47 -0.79 15.75
N ALA A 27 -7.55 -0.33 15.10
CA ALA A 27 -7.92 1.08 15.11
C ALA A 27 -8.23 1.63 16.50
N ALA A 28 -8.94 0.88 17.34
CA ALA A 28 -9.15 1.26 18.73
C ALA A 28 -7.82 1.34 19.50
N ALA A 29 -6.92 0.37 19.30
CA ALA A 29 -5.59 0.38 19.90
C ALA A 29 -4.74 1.56 19.41
N THR A 30 -4.75 1.85 18.11
CA THR A 30 -4.09 3.02 17.51
C THR A 30 -4.53 4.30 18.19
N ILE A 31 -5.85 4.53 18.30
CA ILE A 31 -6.40 5.73 18.95
C ILE A 31 -5.94 5.83 20.41
N VAL A 32 -6.00 4.72 21.16
CA VAL A 32 -5.57 4.68 22.57
C VAL A 32 -4.08 4.98 22.70
N VAL A 33 -3.23 4.35 21.89
CA VAL A 33 -1.78 4.55 21.96
C VAL A 33 -1.40 5.97 21.52
N LEU A 34 -2.00 6.50 20.45
CA LEU A 34 -1.78 7.88 20.03
C LEU A 34 -2.25 8.88 21.09
N PHE A 35 -3.34 8.60 21.81
CA PHE A 35 -3.79 9.43 22.92
C PHE A 35 -2.80 9.40 24.10
N ILE A 36 -2.28 8.21 24.46
CA ILE A 36 -1.27 8.05 25.52
C ILE A 36 0.02 8.82 25.18
N HIS A 37 0.40 8.84 23.91
CA HIS A 37 1.60 9.55 23.44
C HIS A 37 1.31 11.00 22.99
N SER A 38 0.05 11.46 23.10
CA SER A 38 -0.31 12.83 22.74
C SER A 38 0.28 13.79 23.77
N ASP A 39 1.21 14.63 23.32
CA ASP A 39 1.86 15.62 24.14
C ASP A 39 1.22 17.00 23.92
N VAL A 40 1.34 17.87 24.92
CA VAL A 40 0.96 19.29 24.88
C VAL A 40 1.60 19.99 23.68
N ASN A 41 2.78 19.54 23.25
CA ASN A 41 3.49 20.05 22.07
C ASN A 41 2.65 20.02 20.78
N ALA A 42 1.85 18.97 20.55
CA ALA A 42 0.97 18.90 19.38
C ALA A 42 -0.17 19.93 19.49
N ALA A 43 -0.77 20.07 20.67
CA ALA A 43 -1.81 21.07 20.92
C ALA A 43 -1.26 22.51 20.80
N LEU A 44 -0.03 22.75 21.23
CA LEU A 44 0.64 24.06 21.09
C LEU A 44 0.88 24.42 19.63
N LEU A 45 1.28 23.46 18.78
CA LEU A 45 1.39 23.69 17.34
C LEU A 45 0.06 24.11 16.72
N TRP A 46 -1.02 23.43 17.10
CA TRP A 46 -2.36 23.79 16.64
C TRP A 46 -2.73 25.21 17.09
N SER A 47 -2.51 25.53 18.36
CA SER A 47 -2.78 26.85 18.94
C SER A 47 -2.00 27.97 18.24
N GLN A 48 -0.72 27.78 17.95
CA GLN A 48 0.12 28.75 17.22
C GLN A 48 -0.36 28.99 15.78
N CYS A 49 -0.86 27.95 15.12
CA CYS A 49 -1.46 28.06 13.79
C CYS A 49 -2.82 28.76 13.85
N HIS A 50 -3.62 28.50 14.88
CA HIS A 50 -4.91 29.14 15.09
C HIS A 50 -4.77 30.64 15.42
N SER A 51 -3.75 31.02 16.20
CA SER A 51 -3.43 32.42 16.51
C SER A 51 -2.70 33.16 15.38
N HIS A 52 -2.52 32.52 14.21
CA HIS A 52 -1.76 33.03 13.06
C HIS A 52 -0.29 33.40 13.36
N ALA A 53 0.27 32.90 14.46
CA ALA A 53 1.68 33.14 14.82
C ALA A 53 2.63 32.34 13.93
N ARG A 54 2.15 31.28 13.29
CA ARG A 54 2.92 30.37 12.43
C ARG A 54 2.36 30.37 11.01
N ILE A 55 3.28 30.43 10.02
CA ILE A 55 3.02 30.41 8.56
C ILE A 55 1.77 31.26 8.20
N PRO A 56 1.82 32.59 8.41
CA PRO A 56 0.64 33.47 8.32
C PRO A 56 -0.04 33.46 6.95
N ALA A 57 0.70 33.15 5.88
CA ALA A 57 0.14 33.01 4.53
C ALA A 57 -0.86 31.84 4.41
N ILE A 58 -0.63 30.73 5.12
CA ILE A 58 -1.49 29.54 5.07
C ILE A 58 -2.56 29.60 6.17
N SER A 59 -2.19 30.02 7.38
CA SER A 59 -3.10 29.97 8.53
C SER A 59 -4.32 30.88 8.42
N ARG A 60 -4.28 31.91 7.56
CA ARG A 60 -5.38 32.86 7.33
C ARG A 60 -6.43 32.39 6.32
N ILE A 61 -6.21 31.25 5.65
CA ILE A 61 -7.17 30.72 4.68
C ILE A 61 -8.44 30.26 5.45
N PRO A 62 -9.64 30.76 5.11
CA PRO A 62 -10.86 30.42 5.85
C PRO A 62 -11.17 28.92 5.77
N GLY A 63 -11.57 28.32 6.89
CA GLY A 63 -11.96 26.91 7.01
C GLY A 63 -10.80 25.91 7.08
N ILE A 64 -9.79 26.04 6.20
CA ILE A 64 -8.70 25.05 6.06
C ILE A 64 -7.32 25.53 6.51
N GLY A 65 -7.16 26.83 6.79
CA GLY A 65 -5.86 27.42 7.08
C GLY A 65 -5.19 26.87 8.33
N THR A 66 -5.92 26.74 9.44
CA THR A 66 -5.37 26.17 10.68
C THR A 66 -4.97 24.70 10.53
N PRO A 67 -5.85 23.78 10.02
CA PRO A 67 -5.44 22.40 9.74
C PRO A 67 -4.22 22.30 8.83
N LEU A 68 -4.18 23.05 7.73
CA LEU A 68 -3.07 22.97 6.78
C LEU A 68 -1.77 23.51 7.39
N CYS A 69 -1.83 24.63 8.13
CA CYS A 69 -0.69 25.16 8.87
C CYS A 69 -0.16 24.15 9.89
N TYR A 70 -1.07 23.46 10.59
CA TYR A 70 -0.73 22.46 11.60
C TYR A 70 0.01 21.28 10.95
N ILE A 71 -0.55 20.68 9.90
CA ILE A 71 0.05 19.52 9.22
C ILE A 71 1.42 19.88 8.64
N VAL A 72 1.54 21.03 7.95
CA VAL A 72 2.83 21.49 7.40
C VAL A 72 3.85 21.73 8.52
N SER A 73 3.42 22.31 9.64
CA SER A 73 4.30 22.55 10.80
C SER A 73 4.70 21.26 11.51
N PHE A 74 3.80 20.27 11.55
CA PHE A 74 4.01 18.95 12.13
C PHE A 74 5.11 18.20 11.36
N PHE A 75 4.96 18.05 10.04
CA PHE A 75 5.98 17.41 9.20
C PHE A 75 7.29 18.20 9.16
N ARG A 76 7.23 19.54 9.23
CA ARG A 76 8.45 20.36 9.33
C ARG A 76 9.22 20.08 10.62
N ALA A 77 8.50 19.92 11.73
CA ALA A 77 9.12 19.58 13.01
C ALA A 77 9.66 18.13 13.03
N ALA A 78 9.01 17.21 12.32
CA ALA A 78 9.50 15.83 12.11
C ALA A 78 10.83 15.77 11.32
N LEU A 79 11.16 16.80 10.53
CA LEU A 79 12.37 16.88 9.72
C LEU A 79 13.46 17.79 10.31
N HIS A 80 13.30 18.25 11.55
CA HIS A 80 14.19 19.26 12.14
C HIS A 80 15.52 18.70 12.66
N SER A 81 15.71 17.39 12.69
CA SER A 81 16.94 16.74 13.20
C SER A 81 17.44 15.69 12.22
N LEU A 82 18.73 15.34 12.30
CA LEU A 82 19.32 14.29 11.48
C LEU A 82 18.66 12.94 11.78
N ARG A 83 18.50 12.61 13.07
CA ARG A 83 17.86 11.34 13.47
C ARG A 83 16.40 11.26 13.02
N SER A 84 15.62 12.32 13.22
CA SER A 84 14.21 12.31 12.82
C SER A 84 14.04 12.29 11.30
N THR A 85 14.94 12.94 10.55
CA THR A 85 14.98 12.87 9.08
C THR A 85 15.27 11.45 8.61
N ALA A 86 16.16 10.72 9.29
CA ALA A 86 16.43 9.32 8.98
C ALA A 86 15.24 8.41 9.23
N VAL A 87 14.52 8.61 10.35
CA VAL A 87 13.25 7.91 10.61
C VAL A 87 12.21 8.24 9.54
N MET A 88 12.03 9.52 9.20
CA MET A 88 11.10 9.95 8.16
C MET A 88 11.45 9.36 6.78
N ALA A 89 12.72 9.20 6.45
CA ALA A 89 13.13 8.54 5.21
C ALA A 89 12.65 7.08 5.16
N VAL A 90 12.72 6.36 6.29
CA VAL A 90 12.20 4.98 6.40
C VAL A 90 10.68 4.95 6.26
N VAL A 91 9.96 5.87 6.92
CA VAL A 91 8.51 6.01 6.83
C VAL A 91 8.08 6.30 5.38
N ILE A 92 8.74 7.24 4.72
CA ILE A 92 8.49 7.59 3.31
C ILE A 92 8.76 6.37 2.40
N ALA A 93 9.86 5.65 2.60
CA ALA A 93 10.13 4.47 1.79
C ALA A 93 9.08 3.37 2.00
N PHE A 94 8.59 3.21 3.23
CA PHE A 94 7.49 2.29 3.53
C PHE A 94 6.18 2.70 2.85
N VAL A 95 5.77 3.96 2.99
CA VAL A 95 4.58 4.51 2.33
C VAL A 95 4.71 4.41 0.81
N GLY A 96 5.90 4.63 0.24
CA GLY A 96 6.17 4.40 -1.19
C GLY A 96 5.95 2.95 -1.60
N GLY A 97 6.37 1.98 -0.78
CA GLY A 97 6.09 0.56 -1.01
C GLY A 97 4.59 0.25 -0.99
N LEU A 98 3.85 0.78 -0.01
CA LEU A 98 2.40 0.64 0.09
C LEU A 98 1.66 1.31 -1.07
N LEU A 99 2.15 2.46 -1.53
CA LEU A 99 1.62 3.17 -2.68
C LEU A 99 1.81 2.36 -3.96
N THR A 100 2.99 1.77 -4.17
CA THR A 100 3.23 0.84 -5.29
C THR A 100 2.28 -0.35 -5.23
N VAL A 101 2.14 -0.98 -4.07
CA VAL A 101 1.23 -2.13 -3.88
C VAL A 101 -0.22 -1.74 -4.17
N SER A 102 -0.71 -0.66 -3.58
CA SER A 102 -2.09 -0.21 -3.75
C SER A 102 -2.37 0.25 -5.18
N THR A 103 -1.42 0.89 -5.87
CA THR A 103 -1.57 1.26 -7.29
C THR A 103 -1.57 0.05 -8.22
N VAL A 104 -0.77 -0.98 -7.93
CA VAL A 104 -0.83 -2.27 -8.62
C VAL A 104 -2.20 -2.92 -8.41
N GLU A 105 -2.70 -3.01 -7.18
CA GLU A 105 -4.00 -3.60 -6.91
C GLU A 105 -5.15 -2.79 -7.52
N ALA A 106 -5.06 -1.45 -7.52
CA ALA A 106 -6.04 -0.55 -8.16
C ALA A 106 -6.09 -0.72 -9.68
N ALA A 107 -4.99 -1.13 -10.29
CA ALA A 107 -4.86 -1.32 -11.73
C ALA A 107 -5.36 -2.69 -12.20
N ARG A 108 -5.60 -3.65 -11.29
CA ARG A 108 -6.08 -4.99 -11.65
C ARG A 108 -7.53 -4.97 -12.08
N ILE A 109 -7.81 -5.70 -13.15
CA ILE A 109 -9.17 -5.85 -13.70
C ILE A 109 -10.11 -6.44 -12.64
N CYS A 110 -9.63 -7.41 -11.85
CA CYS A 110 -10.41 -8.03 -10.78
C CYS A 110 -10.85 -7.06 -9.66
N ASN A 111 -10.24 -5.87 -9.54
CA ASN A 111 -10.58 -4.88 -8.53
C ASN A 111 -11.37 -3.69 -9.07
N ALA A 112 -11.52 -3.58 -10.39
CA ALA A 112 -12.21 -2.46 -11.06
C ALA A 112 -13.62 -2.16 -10.51
N PRO A 113 -14.46 -3.15 -10.12
CA PRO A 113 -15.80 -2.85 -9.61
C PRO A 113 -15.83 -2.23 -8.21
N ASN A 114 -14.73 -2.28 -7.44
CA ASN A 114 -14.67 -1.64 -6.13
C ASN A 114 -14.03 -0.25 -6.26
N VAL A 115 -14.86 0.80 -6.20
CA VAL A 115 -14.43 2.20 -6.37
C VAL A 115 -13.30 2.60 -5.42
N LEU A 116 -13.34 2.15 -4.15
CA LEU A 116 -12.33 2.49 -3.15
C LEU A 116 -10.95 1.92 -3.50
N ILE A 117 -10.92 0.74 -4.13
CA ILE A 117 -9.68 0.09 -4.56
C ILE A 117 -9.23 0.66 -5.91
N ALA A 118 -10.16 0.80 -6.87
CA ALA A 118 -9.87 1.28 -8.21
C ALA A 118 -9.39 2.74 -8.25
N TYR A 119 -9.89 3.57 -7.32
CA TYR A 119 -9.57 5.00 -7.22
C TYR A 119 -9.10 5.37 -5.81
N PRO A 120 -7.87 4.99 -5.44
CA PRO A 120 -7.39 5.10 -4.06
C PRO A 120 -7.01 6.55 -3.66
N THR A 121 -7.10 7.53 -4.57
CA THR A 121 -6.70 8.93 -4.35
C THR A 121 -7.39 9.56 -3.13
N GLY A 122 -8.71 9.35 -2.98
CA GLY A 122 -9.48 9.90 -1.86
C GLY A 122 -9.00 9.38 -0.50
N PRO A 123 -8.99 8.04 -0.29
CA PRO A 123 -8.41 7.44 0.91
C PRO A 123 -6.98 7.91 1.21
N TRP A 124 -6.11 7.99 0.19
CA TRP A 124 -4.73 8.49 0.36
C TRP A 124 -4.66 9.98 0.75
N LEU A 125 -5.58 10.83 0.30
CA LEU A 125 -5.65 12.21 0.78
C LEU A 125 -6.10 12.29 2.25
N ILE A 126 -7.02 11.42 2.68
CA ILE A 126 -7.44 11.36 4.08
C ILE A 126 -6.30 10.82 4.96
N PHE A 127 -5.52 9.87 4.45
CA PHE A 127 -4.31 9.33 5.10
C PHE A 127 -3.36 10.46 5.51
N ASP A 128 -3.12 11.44 4.63
CA ASP A 128 -2.24 12.59 4.91
C ASP A 128 -2.83 13.57 5.94
N LEU A 129 -4.16 13.60 6.11
CA LEU A 129 -4.87 14.56 6.95
C LEU A 129 -5.13 14.06 8.37
N VAL A 130 -5.52 12.80 8.53
CA VAL A 130 -6.07 12.26 9.80
C VAL A 130 -5.10 11.29 10.48
N GLY A 131 -4.05 10.85 9.79
CA GLY A 131 -3.18 9.77 10.21
C GLY A 131 -3.49 8.50 9.42
N GLY A 132 -2.45 7.73 9.13
CA GLY A 132 -2.55 6.68 8.14
C GLY A 132 -3.15 5.38 8.67
N ALA A 133 -2.89 5.04 9.93
CA ALA A 133 -3.33 3.76 10.51
C ALA A 133 -4.85 3.60 10.47
N VAL A 134 -5.61 4.60 10.93
CA VAL A 134 -7.08 4.54 10.97
C VAL A 134 -7.67 4.37 9.57
N VAL A 135 -7.11 5.03 8.56
CA VAL A 135 -7.55 4.89 7.16
C VAL A 135 -7.26 3.48 6.64
N TRP A 136 -6.07 2.95 6.95
CA TRP A 136 -5.71 1.58 6.58
C TRP A 136 -6.63 0.55 7.24
N GLU A 137 -6.83 0.66 8.54
CA GLU A 137 -7.58 -0.27 9.38
C GLU A 137 -9.08 -0.27 9.08
N LEU A 138 -9.68 0.91 8.86
CA LEU A 138 -11.14 1.05 8.75
C LEU A 138 -11.64 1.22 7.31
N VAL A 139 -10.80 1.62 6.37
CA VAL A 139 -11.22 1.90 4.99
C VAL A 139 -10.54 0.96 4.00
N ILE A 140 -9.21 0.97 3.94
CA ILE A 140 -8.47 0.26 2.88
C ILE A 140 -8.59 -1.25 3.06
N ILE A 141 -8.20 -1.79 4.21
CA ILE A 141 -8.22 -3.24 4.44
C ILE A 141 -9.63 -3.83 4.38
N PRO A 142 -10.65 -3.25 5.04
CA PRO A 142 -12.02 -3.75 4.91
C PRO A 142 -12.52 -3.78 3.47
N ALA A 143 -12.18 -2.78 2.64
CA ALA A 143 -12.54 -2.77 1.23
C ALA A 143 -11.92 -3.95 0.46
N PHE A 144 -10.64 -4.26 0.71
CA PHE A 144 -9.96 -5.43 0.14
C PHE A 144 -10.57 -6.75 0.61
N LEU A 145 -10.82 -6.91 1.91
CA LEU A 145 -11.44 -8.12 2.46
C LEU A 145 -12.85 -8.35 1.93
N HIS A 146 -13.64 -7.27 1.80
CA HIS A 146 -14.96 -7.34 1.20
C HIS A 146 -14.88 -7.80 -0.26
N ARG A 147 -13.94 -7.23 -1.04
CA ARG A 147 -13.73 -7.62 -2.44
C ARG A 147 -13.31 -9.09 -2.54
N ALA A 148 -12.32 -9.52 -1.77
CA ALA A 148 -11.85 -10.91 -1.77
C ALA A 148 -12.99 -11.89 -1.48
N ARG A 149 -13.85 -11.61 -0.49
CA ARG A 149 -15.04 -12.44 -0.19
C ARG A 149 -16.07 -12.40 -1.31
N SER A 150 -16.31 -11.25 -1.92
CA SER A 150 -17.27 -11.13 -3.04
C SER A 150 -16.85 -12.01 -4.23
N VAL A 151 -15.55 -12.06 -4.54
CA VAL A 151 -14.98 -12.91 -5.59
C VAL A 151 -15.12 -14.39 -5.23
N LEU A 152 -14.78 -14.78 -4.00
CA LEU A 152 -14.95 -16.16 -3.54
C LEU A 152 -16.42 -16.62 -3.55
N ASN A 153 -17.35 -15.75 -3.17
CA ASN A 153 -18.77 -16.05 -3.21
C ASN A 153 -19.31 -16.16 -4.64
N ALA A 154 -18.80 -15.32 -5.56
CA ALA A 154 -19.13 -15.44 -6.98
C ALA A 154 -18.62 -16.78 -7.55
N LYS A 155 -17.37 -17.18 -7.22
CA LYS A 155 -16.80 -18.49 -7.62
C LYS A 155 -17.66 -19.67 -7.15
N LYS A 156 -18.23 -19.60 -5.95
CA LYS A 156 -19.12 -20.65 -5.41
C LYS A 156 -20.51 -20.71 -6.06
N ARG A 157 -20.95 -19.65 -6.74
CA ARG A 157 -22.27 -19.57 -7.39
C ARG A 157 -22.21 -19.86 -8.88
N ASP A 158 -21.04 -19.74 -9.48
CA ASP A 158 -20.82 -20.05 -10.89
C ASP A 158 -20.62 -21.56 -11.06
N ASP A 159 -21.72 -22.31 -11.01
CA ASP A 159 -21.80 -23.76 -11.19
C ASP A 159 -21.58 -24.16 -12.67
N GLY A 160 -20.43 -23.78 -13.25
CA GLY A 160 -19.91 -24.41 -14.46
C GLY A 160 -19.92 -23.60 -15.76
N ASN A 161 -20.28 -22.30 -15.78
CA ASN A 161 -20.26 -21.54 -17.03
C ASN A 161 -18.90 -20.90 -17.38
N GLY A 162 -17.89 -20.97 -16.48
CA GLY A 162 -16.45 -20.77 -16.73
C GLY A 162 -15.96 -19.38 -17.19
N GLU A 163 -16.74 -18.66 -17.98
CA GLU A 163 -16.38 -17.44 -18.69
C GLU A 163 -16.43 -16.22 -17.74
N VAL A 164 -17.47 -16.14 -16.91
CA VAL A 164 -17.62 -15.11 -15.85
C VAL A 164 -16.57 -15.31 -14.76
N ARG A 165 -16.28 -16.57 -14.38
CA ARG A 165 -15.19 -16.95 -13.48
C ARG A 165 -13.84 -16.37 -13.94
N SER A 166 -13.47 -16.51 -15.21
CA SER A 166 -12.17 -16.05 -15.74
C SER A 166 -11.96 -14.53 -15.66
N ILE A 167 -13.00 -13.73 -15.89
CA ILE A 167 -12.90 -12.26 -15.93
C ILE A 167 -12.74 -11.67 -14.52
N PHE A 168 -13.41 -12.25 -13.52
CA PHE A 168 -13.37 -11.75 -12.14
C PHE A 168 -12.23 -12.30 -11.29
N THR A 169 -11.68 -13.47 -11.63
CA THR A 169 -10.57 -14.08 -10.89
C THR A 169 -9.21 -13.76 -11.49
N SER A 170 -9.14 -13.42 -12.77
CA SER A 170 -7.85 -13.22 -13.40
C SER A 170 -7.20 -11.90 -12.94
N ARG A 171 -6.10 -12.05 -12.20
CA ARG A 171 -5.34 -10.95 -11.56
C ARG A 171 -4.48 -10.19 -12.59
N HIS A 172 -4.98 -10.05 -13.81
CA HIS A 172 -4.30 -9.41 -14.93
C HIS A 172 -4.28 -7.89 -14.81
N LEU A 173 -3.23 -7.33 -15.41
CA LEU A 173 -2.95 -5.92 -15.50
C LEU A 173 -2.77 -5.52 -16.98
N PRO A 174 -3.28 -4.36 -17.43
CA PRO A 174 -2.89 -3.81 -18.72
C PRO A 174 -1.37 -3.60 -18.79
N ASP A 175 -0.76 -3.96 -19.92
CA ASP A 175 0.67 -3.78 -20.19
C ASP A 175 1.18 -2.34 -19.94
N SER A 176 0.37 -1.33 -20.26
CA SER A 176 0.66 0.09 -20.07
C SER A 176 0.87 0.46 -18.60
N GLU A 177 0.26 -0.27 -17.67
CA GLU A 177 0.39 -0.03 -16.24
C GLU A 177 1.77 -0.50 -15.71
N LEU A 178 2.45 -1.40 -16.42
CA LEU A 178 3.83 -1.80 -16.10
C LEU A 178 4.81 -0.62 -16.18
N VAL A 179 4.50 0.38 -17.02
CA VAL A 179 5.29 1.61 -17.15
C VAL A 179 4.66 2.74 -16.35
N ALA A 180 3.34 2.86 -16.36
CA ALA A 180 2.64 3.96 -15.69
C ALA A 180 2.80 3.94 -14.17
N ILE A 181 2.70 2.77 -13.53
CA ILE A 181 2.85 2.63 -12.07
C ILE A 181 4.23 3.11 -11.60
N PRO A 182 5.37 2.54 -12.04
CA PRO A 182 6.68 2.94 -11.53
C PRO A 182 7.02 4.40 -11.83
N ILE A 183 6.62 4.93 -13.01
CA ILE A 183 6.83 6.35 -13.32
C ILE A 183 5.98 7.24 -12.40
N SER A 184 4.72 6.88 -12.17
CA SER A 184 3.84 7.64 -11.27
C SER A 184 4.33 7.66 -9.84
N VAL A 185 4.84 6.53 -9.33
CA VAL A 185 5.42 6.46 -7.98
C VAL A 185 6.76 7.21 -7.92
N ALA A 186 7.61 7.09 -8.94
CA ALA A 186 8.87 7.81 -9.00
C ALA A 186 8.66 9.33 -8.97
N VAL A 187 7.88 9.85 -9.92
CA VAL A 187 7.73 11.30 -10.13
C VAL A 187 6.67 11.89 -9.20
N GLY A 188 5.56 11.18 -8.99
CA GLY A 188 4.44 11.67 -8.18
C GLY A 188 4.66 11.55 -6.68
N TYR A 189 5.53 10.65 -6.23
CA TYR A 189 5.77 10.40 -4.81
C TYR A 189 7.23 10.56 -4.38
N PHE A 190 8.17 9.82 -4.96
CA PHE A 190 9.57 9.86 -4.49
C PHE A 190 10.25 11.21 -4.75
N VAL A 191 10.03 11.83 -5.92
CA VAL A 191 10.58 13.17 -6.21
C VAL A 191 10.13 14.22 -5.19
N PRO A 192 8.82 14.46 -4.93
CA PRO A 192 8.41 15.42 -3.92
C PRO A 192 8.87 15.02 -2.50
N SER A 193 8.95 13.72 -2.21
CA SER A 193 9.46 13.24 -0.91
C SER A 193 10.94 13.59 -0.70
N ILE A 194 11.77 13.39 -1.73
CA ILE A 194 13.19 13.75 -1.73
C ILE A 194 13.34 15.26 -1.55
N LEU A 195 12.58 16.06 -2.30
CA LEU A 195 12.60 17.53 -2.15
C LEU A 195 12.20 17.96 -0.73
N MET A 196 11.21 17.31 -0.14
CA MET A 196 10.80 17.55 1.24
C MET A 196 11.92 17.25 2.24
N LEU A 197 12.63 16.11 2.08
CA LEU A 197 13.73 15.70 2.95
C LEU A 197 14.93 16.66 2.87
N PHE A 198 15.27 17.17 1.69
CA PHE A 198 16.45 18.05 1.51
C PHE A 198 16.20 19.51 1.88
N TYR A 199 15.06 20.08 1.50
CA TYR A 199 14.81 21.52 1.68
C TYR A 199 14.06 21.84 2.98
N THR A 200 13.22 20.93 3.49
CA THR A 200 12.43 21.09 4.73
C THR A 200 11.57 22.37 4.82
N THR A 201 11.33 23.03 3.67
CA THR A 201 10.54 24.26 3.62
C THR A 201 9.05 23.97 3.72
N PRO A 202 8.24 24.92 4.21
CA PRO A 202 6.79 24.79 4.18
C PRO A 202 6.22 24.50 2.79
N ALA A 203 6.85 25.06 1.74
CA ALA A 203 6.42 24.84 0.36
C ALA A 203 6.66 23.40 -0.09
N THR A 204 7.84 22.83 0.17
CA THR A 204 8.15 21.45 -0.23
C THR A 204 7.29 20.41 0.52
N ILE A 205 6.97 20.68 1.79
CA ILE A 205 6.04 19.83 2.56
C ILE A 205 4.62 19.99 2.02
N GLY A 206 4.17 21.23 1.79
CA GLY A 206 2.85 21.52 1.24
C GLY A 206 2.63 20.86 -0.12
N ILE A 207 3.64 20.87 -1.00
CA ILE A 207 3.62 20.14 -2.28
C ILE A 207 3.53 18.63 -2.02
N TRP A 208 4.37 18.09 -1.13
CA TRP A 208 4.38 16.66 -0.83
C TRP A 208 3.02 16.13 -0.34
N LEU A 209 2.26 16.88 0.46
CA LEU A 209 0.93 16.49 0.95
C LEU A 209 -0.11 16.22 -0.16
N PHE A 210 0.14 16.65 -1.40
CA PHE A 210 -0.74 16.39 -2.54
C PHE A 210 -0.21 15.26 -3.45
N PHE A 211 0.77 14.47 -2.99
CA PHE A 211 1.29 13.33 -3.75
C PHE A 211 0.20 12.38 -4.28
N PRO A 212 -0.92 12.09 -3.58
CA PRO A 212 -1.93 11.17 -4.10
C PRO A 212 -2.53 11.66 -5.42
N VAL A 213 -2.69 12.98 -5.54
CA VAL A 213 -3.20 13.65 -6.75
C VAL A 213 -2.17 13.55 -7.88
N TYR A 214 -0.90 13.85 -7.59
CA TYR A 214 0.17 13.78 -8.59
C TYR A 214 0.35 12.36 -9.14
N VAL A 215 0.41 11.37 -8.26
CA VAL A 215 0.54 9.96 -8.66
C VAL A 215 -0.61 9.55 -9.57
N THR A 216 -1.84 9.94 -9.24
CA THR A 216 -3.02 9.64 -10.05
C THR A 216 -2.96 10.31 -11.42
N ILE A 217 -2.65 11.62 -11.47
CA ILE A 217 -2.56 12.38 -12.72
C ILE A 217 -1.43 11.84 -13.60
N ILE A 218 -0.24 11.65 -13.05
CA ILE A 218 0.94 11.15 -13.78
C ILE A 218 0.65 9.75 -14.31
N ARG A 219 0.08 8.85 -13.50
CA ARG A 219 -0.30 7.50 -13.94
C ARG A 219 -1.24 7.55 -15.14
N GLN A 220 -2.29 8.38 -15.09
CA GLN A 220 -3.24 8.52 -16.20
C GLN A 220 -2.59 9.09 -17.46
N ILE A 221 -1.74 10.10 -17.32
CA ILE A 221 -0.99 10.71 -18.43
C ILE A 221 -0.06 9.68 -19.06
N THR A 222 0.79 9.02 -18.26
CA THR A 222 1.73 8.01 -18.74
C THR A 222 1.01 6.87 -19.43
N ARG A 223 -0.10 6.37 -18.86
CA ARG A 223 -0.92 5.34 -19.49
C ARG A 223 -1.42 5.76 -20.87
N LYS A 224 -1.99 6.97 -20.99
CA LYS A 224 -2.46 7.51 -22.28
C LYS A 224 -1.33 7.64 -23.29
N ILE A 225 -0.15 8.10 -22.86
CA ILE A 225 1.03 8.22 -23.71
C ILE A 225 1.48 6.85 -24.22
N VAL A 226 1.60 5.86 -23.33
CA VAL A 226 2.04 4.50 -23.71
C VAL A 226 1.07 3.87 -24.72
N ILE A 227 -0.24 3.98 -24.48
CA ILE A 227 -1.26 3.47 -25.41
C ILE A 227 -1.16 4.17 -26.77
N SER A 228 -1.02 5.50 -26.77
CA SER A 228 -0.89 6.29 -27.99
C SER A 228 0.36 5.92 -28.82
N ILE A 229 1.49 5.65 -28.15
CA ILE A 229 2.74 5.26 -28.80
C ILE A 229 2.66 3.84 -29.37
N ARG A 230 2.06 2.89 -28.64
CA ARG A 230 2.11 1.48 -29.03
C ARG A 230 1.30 1.14 -30.29
N ARG A 231 0.29 1.96 -30.65
CA ARG A 231 -0.58 1.78 -31.84
C ARG A 231 -1.04 0.33 -32.05
N ALA A 232 -1.20 -0.44 -30.98
CA ALA A 232 -1.56 -1.85 -30.96
C ALA A 232 -2.57 -2.07 -29.83
N ASP A 233 -3.38 -3.11 -29.96
CA ASP A 233 -4.40 -3.43 -28.97
C ASP A 233 -3.76 -3.70 -27.59
N PRO A 234 -4.38 -3.19 -26.50
CA PRO A 234 -3.85 -3.34 -25.16
C PRO A 234 -3.79 -4.82 -24.78
N THR A 235 -2.59 -5.30 -24.50
CA THR A 235 -2.39 -6.67 -24.01
C THR A 235 -2.50 -6.70 -22.49
N THR A 236 -3.02 -7.80 -21.94
CA THR A 236 -3.06 -8.02 -20.50
C THR A 236 -1.92 -8.95 -20.09
N VAL A 237 -1.30 -8.64 -18.95
CA VAL A 237 -0.13 -9.34 -18.43
C VAL A 237 -0.40 -9.76 -17.00
N HIS A 238 -0.06 -11.01 -16.66
CA HIS A 238 -0.01 -11.46 -15.28
C HIS A 238 1.35 -11.09 -14.67
N LEU A 239 1.37 -10.24 -13.65
CA LEU A 239 2.65 -9.69 -13.15
C LEU A 239 3.58 -10.78 -12.61
N ALA A 240 3.04 -11.84 -11.99
CA ALA A 240 3.83 -12.92 -11.41
C ALA A 240 4.50 -13.84 -12.44
N SER A 241 3.96 -13.93 -13.67
CA SER A 241 4.56 -14.78 -14.72
C SER A 241 5.77 -14.12 -15.38
N ASN A 242 5.83 -12.79 -15.39
CA ASN A 242 6.94 -12.04 -15.99
C ASN A 242 7.85 -11.40 -14.92
N ARG A 243 8.98 -12.06 -14.65
CA ARG A 243 10.00 -11.58 -13.69
C ARG A 243 10.50 -10.16 -14.00
N ARG A 244 10.64 -9.79 -15.29
CA ARG A 244 11.15 -8.46 -15.66
C ARG A 244 10.15 -7.38 -15.29
N SER A 245 8.87 -7.60 -15.59
CA SER A 245 7.77 -6.69 -15.24
C SER A 245 7.63 -6.52 -13.73
N LEU A 246 7.72 -7.63 -12.99
CA LEU A 246 7.65 -7.64 -11.54
C LEU A 246 8.82 -6.86 -10.92
N VAL A 247 10.05 -7.08 -11.38
CA VAL A 247 11.20 -6.28 -10.93
C VAL A 247 11.01 -4.80 -11.27
N LEU A 248 10.60 -4.47 -12.49
CA LEU A 248 10.45 -3.09 -12.95
C LEU A 248 9.49 -2.28 -12.05
N VAL A 249 8.39 -2.89 -11.61
CA VAL A 249 7.39 -2.24 -10.75
C VAL A 249 7.89 -2.03 -9.31
N TYR A 250 8.60 -3.01 -8.73
CA TYR A 250 8.99 -2.97 -7.31
C TYR A 250 10.44 -2.52 -7.03
N LEU A 251 11.29 -2.40 -8.05
CA LEU A 251 12.71 -2.13 -7.87
C LEU A 251 12.97 -0.79 -7.16
N LEU A 252 12.29 0.27 -7.60
CA LEU A 252 12.49 1.62 -7.05
C LEU A 252 12.17 1.69 -5.54
N PRO A 253 10.97 1.30 -5.06
CA PRO A 253 10.68 1.36 -3.63
C PRO A 253 11.60 0.44 -2.80
N ILE A 254 12.05 -0.69 -3.35
CA ILE A 254 13.03 -1.56 -2.68
C ILE A 254 14.37 -0.83 -2.50
N ILE A 255 14.91 -0.21 -3.55
CA ILE A 255 16.18 0.53 -3.47
C ILE A 255 16.05 1.71 -2.49
N CYS A 256 14.98 2.49 -2.59
CA CYS A 256 14.75 3.61 -1.67
C CYS A 256 14.63 3.15 -0.22
N SER A 257 13.98 2.01 0.05
CA SER A 257 13.88 1.43 1.39
C SER A 257 15.24 0.97 1.92
N ILE A 258 16.06 0.30 1.10
CA ILE A 258 17.39 -0.13 1.51
C ILE A 258 18.25 1.08 1.87
N LEU A 259 18.25 2.12 1.02
CA LEU A 259 19.01 3.34 1.27
C LEU A 259 18.54 4.06 2.54
N ALA A 260 17.22 4.19 2.73
CA ALA A 260 16.64 4.78 3.93
C ALA A 260 16.97 3.99 5.20
N HIS A 261 16.96 2.65 5.12
CA HIS A 261 17.27 1.76 6.24
C HIS A 261 18.75 1.84 6.63
N ILE A 262 19.66 1.85 5.63
CA ILE A 262 21.10 2.08 5.86
C ILE A 262 21.32 3.45 6.50
N PHE A 263 20.65 4.50 5.99
CA PHE A 263 20.74 5.85 6.55
C PHE A 263 20.24 5.90 8.00
N PHE A 264 19.14 5.20 8.30
CA PHE A 264 18.63 5.07 9.66
C PHE A 264 19.63 4.36 10.59
N ILE A 265 20.16 3.19 10.20
CA ILE A 265 21.16 2.46 10.99
C ILE A 265 22.39 3.32 11.24
N TRP A 266 22.88 4.02 10.21
CA TRP A 266 23.99 4.96 10.36
C TRP A 266 23.64 6.11 11.31
N SER A 267 22.42 6.65 11.24
CA SER A 267 21.99 7.72 12.15
C SER A 267 21.97 7.27 13.62
N LEU A 268 21.81 5.97 13.92
CA LEU A 268 21.86 5.44 15.29
C LEU A 268 23.26 5.54 15.90
N THR A 269 24.32 5.63 15.08
CA THR A 269 25.70 5.81 15.58
C THR A 269 26.02 7.26 15.93
N GLN A 270 25.14 8.21 15.62
CA GLN A 270 25.30 9.64 15.90
C GLN A 270 24.67 10.02 17.26
N PRO A 271 25.01 11.16 17.88
CA PRO A 271 24.32 11.64 19.07
C PRO A 271 22.84 11.98 18.79
N ASP A 272 21.97 11.91 19.80
CA ASP A 272 20.57 12.34 19.67
C ASP A 272 20.45 13.85 19.64
N ASP A 273 20.10 14.38 18.46
CA ASP A 273 19.92 15.81 18.18
C ASP A 273 18.45 16.23 18.18
N ARG A 274 17.52 15.30 18.48
CA ARG A 274 16.08 15.56 18.56
C ARG A 274 15.73 16.43 19.76
N LYS A 275 15.13 17.59 19.49
CA LYS A 275 14.47 18.44 20.50
C LYS A 275 13.13 17.83 20.94
N GLU A 276 12.59 18.25 22.08
CA GLU A 276 11.35 17.73 22.67
C GLU A 276 10.17 17.69 21.68
N MET A 277 9.89 18.80 20.99
CA MET A 277 8.83 18.86 19.97
C MET A 277 9.04 17.85 18.84
N THR A 278 10.27 17.70 18.33
CA THR A 278 10.61 16.73 17.28
C THR A 278 10.48 15.29 17.80
N ARG A 279 10.89 15.04 19.04
CA ARG A 279 10.77 13.72 19.68
C ARG A 279 9.30 13.32 19.85
N SER A 280 8.45 14.21 20.33
CA SER A 280 7.01 13.94 20.48
C SER A 280 6.36 13.61 19.12
N ILE A 281 6.65 14.44 18.10
CA ILE A 281 6.06 14.27 16.76
C ILE A 281 6.54 12.99 16.08
N ILE A 282 7.84 12.66 16.18
CA ILE A 282 8.35 11.46 15.52
C ILE A 282 7.81 10.20 16.18
N VAL A 283 7.61 10.19 17.51
CA VAL A 283 6.97 9.07 18.22
C VAL A 283 5.54 8.86 17.72
N PHE A 284 4.78 9.95 17.49
CA PHE A 284 3.44 9.86 16.91
C PHE A 284 3.46 9.20 15.52
N ILE A 285 4.39 9.61 14.65
CA ILE A 285 4.54 9.05 13.29
C ILE A 285 5.00 7.58 13.35
N GLU A 286 5.92 7.24 14.25
CA GLU A 286 6.40 5.88 14.45
C GLU A 286 5.27 4.93 14.89
N VAL A 287 4.46 5.36 15.86
CA VAL A 287 3.28 4.60 16.31
C VAL A 287 2.30 4.39 15.16
N ASP A 288 1.91 5.44 14.45
CA ASP A 288 1.00 5.35 13.30
C ASP A 288 1.55 4.39 12.22
N THR A 289 2.84 4.50 11.89
CA THR A 289 3.52 3.65 10.91
C THR A 289 3.56 2.18 11.33
N GLN A 290 3.79 1.91 12.62
CA GLN A 290 3.78 0.55 13.16
C GLN A 290 2.41 -0.10 13.04
N PHE A 291 1.34 0.62 13.39
CA PHE A 291 -0.04 0.11 13.26
C PHE A 291 -0.44 -0.15 11.81
N ILE A 292 -0.04 0.72 10.87
CA ILE A 292 -0.19 0.44 9.43
C ILE A 292 0.52 -0.87 9.07
N PHE A 293 1.76 -1.05 9.51
CA PHE A 293 2.54 -2.26 9.22
C PHE A 293 1.88 -3.53 9.77
N TRP A 294 1.41 -3.52 11.03
CA TRP A 294 0.67 -4.63 11.62
C TRP A 294 -0.60 -4.96 10.83
N THR A 295 -1.32 -3.94 10.38
CA THR A 295 -2.55 -4.11 9.60
C THR A 295 -2.24 -4.71 8.22
N VAL A 296 -1.13 -4.33 7.59
CA VAL A 296 -0.67 -4.92 6.32
C VAL A 296 -0.25 -6.38 6.50
N LEU A 297 0.45 -6.72 7.59
CA LEU A 297 0.78 -8.12 7.91
C LEU A 297 -0.49 -8.94 8.15
N TYR A 298 -1.47 -8.39 8.85
CA TYR A 298 -2.77 -9.02 9.03
C TYR A 298 -3.47 -9.26 7.68
N TRP A 299 -3.47 -8.27 6.79
CA TRP A 299 -4.05 -8.42 5.47
C TRP A 299 -3.40 -9.57 4.68
N MET A 300 -2.06 -9.63 4.65
CA MET A 300 -1.32 -10.73 4.02
C MET A 300 -1.65 -12.09 4.65
N LEU A 301 -1.75 -12.13 5.99
CA LEU A 301 -2.10 -13.34 6.75
C LEU A 301 -3.47 -13.87 6.33
N VAL A 302 -4.47 -12.99 6.22
CA VAL A 302 -5.85 -13.38 5.90
C VAL A 302 -5.95 -13.95 4.48
N GLU A 303 -5.24 -13.35 3.52
CA GLU A 303 -5.36 -13.73 2.12
C GLU A 303 -4.59 -14.99 1.73
N VAL A 304 -3.36 -15.17 2.24
CA VAL A 304 -2.45 -16.22 1.77
C VAL A 304 -1.89 -17.08 2.92
N GLY A 305 -2.18 -16.75 4.17
CA GLY A 305 -1.70 -17.46 5.35
C GLY A 305 -0.35 -16.95 5.86
N TRP A 306 0.23 -17.65 6.84
CA TRP A 306 1.31 -17.13 7.70
C TRP A 306 2.68 -16.97 7.02
N ARG A 307 2.94 -17.67 5.92
CA ARG A 307 4.26 -17.67 5.26
C ARG A 307 4.63 -16.29 4.73
N VAL A 308 3.68 -15.61 4.07
CA VAL A 308 3.89 -14.26 3.52
C VAL A 308 4.22 -13.23 4.61
N PRO A 309 3.38 -12.99 5.63
CA PRO A 309 3.67 -12.00 6.66
C PRO A 309 4.95 -12.33 7.43
N PHE A 310 5.28 -13.61 7.63
CA PHE A 310 6.56 -13.99 8.22
C PHE A 310 7.74 -13.55 7.34
N THR A 311 7.71 -13.84 6.04
CA THR A 311 8.77 -13.37 5.11
C THR A 311 8.85 -11.85 5.03
N THR A 312 7.71 -11.16 5.05
CA THR A 312 7.63 -9.69 5.11
C THR A 312 8.29 -9.16 6.37
N ALA A 313 8.01 -9.73 7.54
CA ALA A 313 8.61 -9.31 8.80
C ALA A 313 10.14 -9.50 8.81
N VAL A 314 10.62 -10.67 8.38
CA VAL A 314 12.07 -10.95 8.30
C VAL A 314 12.76 -9.99 7.33
N THR A 315 12.19 -9.77 6.15
CA THR A 315 12.76 -8.85 5.15
C THR A 315 12.72 -7.41 5.62
N THR A 316 11.65 -6.97 6.29
CA THR A 316 11.55 -5.64 6.91
C THR A 316 12.67 -5.39 7.92
N LEU A 317 13.04 -6.39 8.73
CA LEU A 317 14.14 -6.25 9.69
C LEU A 317 15.49 -6.04 8.98
N VAL A 318 15.73 -6.76 7.87
CA VAL A 318 17.02 -6.75 7.16
C VAL A 318 17.18 -5.53 6.25
N VAL A 319 16.17 -5.20 5.45
CA VAL A 319 16.26 -4.20 4.36
C VAL A 319 15.27 -3.04 4.49
N GLY A 320 14.56 -2.97 5.61
CA GLY A 320 13.60 -1.93 5.91
C GLY A 320 12.17 -2.23 5.43
N PRO A 321 11.18 -1.54 6.01
CA PRO A 321 9.75 -1.85 5.87
C PRO A 321 9.19 -1.69 4.44
N GLY A 322 9.70 -0.76 3.64
CA GLY A 322 9.27 -0.60 2.25
C GLY A 322 9.67 -1.79 1.38
N ALA A 323 10.93 -2.21 1.48
CA ALA A 323 11.43 -3.38 0.78
C ALA A 323 10.74 -4.66 1.26
N GLY A 324 10.57 -4.82 2.58
CA GLY A 324 9.85 -5.98 3.13
C GLY A 324 8.42 -6.08 2.62
N THR A 325 7.70 -4.96 2.56
CA THR A 325 6.35 -4.89 1.99
C THR A 325 6.32 -5.30 0.52
N CYS A 326 7.22 -4.75 -0.31
CA CYS A 326 7.28 -5.10 -1.73
C CYS A 326 7.66 -6.57 -1.96
N VAL A 327 8.67 -7.09 -1.26
CA VAL A 327 9.11 -8.49 -1.37
C VAL A 327 8.00 -9.44 -0.89
N GLY A 328 7.35 -9.11 0.22
CA GLY A 328 6.18 -9.81 0.72
C GLY A 328 5.07 -9.87 -0.32
N TRP A 329 4.79 -8.75 -0.99
CA TRP A 329 3.80 -8.69 -2.07
C TRP A 329 4.18 -9.54 -3.27
N MET A 330 5.45 -9.51 -3.68
CA MET A 330 5.96 -10.36 -4.77
C MET A 330 5.83 -11.85 -4.42
N TYR A 331 6.09 -12.22 -3.17
CA TYR A 331 5.95 -13.61 -2.71
C TYR A 331 4.48 -14.03 -2.64
N ARG A 332 3.61 -13.15 -2.13
CA ARG A 332 2.15 -13.30 -2.14
C ARG A 332 1.63 -13.62 -3.53
N GLU A 333 2.06 -12.86 -4.54
CA GLU A 333 1.62 -13.04 -5.92
C GLU A 333 2.04 -14.38 -6.51
N LYS A 334 3.24 -14.88 -6.17
CA LYS A 334 3.69 -16.20 -6.62
C LYS A 334 2.88 -17.34 -6.00
N LEU A 335 2.55 -17.23 -4.72
CA LEU A 335 1.74 -18.25 -4.05
C LEU A 335 0.32 -18.32 -4.61
N ILE A 336 -0.32 -17.16 -4.83
CA ILE A 336 -1.66 -17.10 -5.43
C ILE A 336 -1.65 -17.70 -6.85
N HIS A 337 -0.59 -17.43 -7.64
CA HIS A 337 -0.47 -17.98 -8.99
C HIS A 337 -0.36 -19.50 -8.99
N HIS A 338 0.50 -20.07 -8.15
CA HIS A 338 0.67 -21.52 -8.06
C HIS A 338 -0.62 -22.22 -7.61
N ASP A 339 -1.33 -21.67 -6.61
CA ASP A 339 -2.59 -22.26 -6.17
C ASP A 339 -3.67 -22.23 -7.27
N SER A 340 -3.63 -21.26 -8.18
CA SER A 340 -4.56 -21.21 -9.33
C SER A 340 -4.22 -22.18 -10.47
N GLU A 341 -2.94 -22.50 -10.66
CA GLU A 341 -2.52 -23.51 -11.66
C GLU A 341 -2.91 -24.91 -11.19
N ASP A 342 -2.63 -25.24 -9.92
CA ASP A 342 -2.94 -26.54 -9.33
C ASP A 342 -4.46 -26.83 -9.33
N GLU A 343 -5.31 -25.82 -9.03
CA GLU A 343 -6.77 -25.99 -9.12
C GLU A 343 -7.26 -26.25 -10.55
N GLY A 344 -6.55 -25.74 -11.57
CA GLY A 344 -6.87 -25.97 -12.98
C GLY A 344 -6.45 -27.35 -13.49
N GLU A 345 -5.35 -27.89 -12.96
CA GLU A 345 -4.88 -29.26 -13.27
C GLU A 345 -5.79 -30.32 -12.63
N ASP A 346 -6.25 -30.11 -11.39
CA ASP A 346 -7.17 -31.03 -10.71
C ASP A 346 -8.58 -31.03 -11.36
N GLU A 347 -9.08 -29.89 -11.85
CA GLU A 347 -10.35 -29.81 -12.58
C GLU A 347 -10.28 -30.44 -14.00
N SER A 348 -9.10 -30.40 -14.65
CA SER A 348 -8.90 -30.99 -16.00
C SER A 348 -8.56 -32.49 -15.98
N ALA A 349 -7.96 -32.99 -14.89
CA ALA A 349 -7.78 -34.43 -14.67
C ALA A 349 -9.07 -35.18 -14.28
N ALA A 350 -10.14 -34.45 -13.95
CA ALA A 350 -11.44 -35.00 -13.55
C ALA A 350 -12.45 -35.14 -14.70
N GLN A 351 -12.09 -34.80 -15.94
CA GLN A 351 -12.88 -35.19 -17.12
C GLN A 351 -12.49 -36.62 -17.52
N PRO A 352 -13.38 -37.62 -17.38
CA PRO A 352 -13.15 -38.90 -18.04
C PRO A 352 -13.11 -38.62 -19.54
N ALA A 353 -12.05 -39.07 -20.20
CA ALA A 353 -12.00 -39.14 -21.65
C ALA A 353 -13.12 -40.08 -22.10
N ASP A 354 -14.29 -39.53 -22.44
CA ASP A 354 -15.31 -40.26 -23.19
C ASP A 354 -14.76 -40.44 -24.61
N GLU A 355 -14.21 -41.63 -24.83
CA GLU A 355 -14.03 -42.19 -26.16
C GLU A 355 -15.40 -42.32 -26.86
N GLU A 356 -15.36 -42.29 -28.20
CA GLU A 356 -16.46 -42.60 -29.13
C GLU A 356 -17.43 -41.47 -29.49
N THR A 357 -17.00 -40.63 -30.44
CA THR A 357 -17.92 -40.09 -31.46
C THR A 357 -17.82 -40.95 -32.72
N PRO A 358 -18.88 -41.67 -33.15
CA PRO A 358 -18.87 -42.38 -34.41
C PRO A 358 -19.01 -41.36 -35.55
N LEU A 359 -18.07 -41.38 -36.49
CA LEU A 359 -18.19 -40.70 -37.77
C LEU A 359 -19.35 -41.33 -38.56
N LEU A 360 -20.36 -40.53 -38.86
CA LEU A 360 -21.40 -40.88 -39.83
C LEU A 360 -20.75 -41.06 -41.22
N GLN A 361 -20.93 -42.26 -41.80
CA GLN A 361 -20.79 -42.52 -43.23
C GLN A 361 -22.11 -42.30 -43.94
#